data_AF-A0A434V175-F1
#
_entry.id   AF-A0A434V175-F1
#
_cell.length_a   1.000
_cell.length_b   1.000
_cell.length_c   1.000
_cell.angle_alpha   90.00
_cell.angle_beta   90.00
_cell.angle_gamma   90.00
#
_symmetry.space_group_name_H-M   'P 1'
#
loop_
_entity.id
_entity.type
_entity.pdbx_description
1 polymer ?
#
loop_
_entity_poly.entity_id
_entity_poly.type
_entity_poly.pdbx_seq_one_letter_code
_entity_poly.pdbx_strand_id
1 'polypeptide(L)'
;SASLGVRASPHTVHSNGGLMSMETAKAYPVRTCLSGPAAGVVGAAQVASAAGFRNAVTFDVGGTSTDVSLILNGRGAYTPLRDVAGYPVRCPMVDVHVIGAGGGSIAWVDDAGALKAGPHSAGALPGPVGYMRGGTEPTITDANLHMGRLNPVALLGGAMPVDRAAATRSVTQIATRS
;
A
#
# COMPACT_ATOMS: atom_id res chain seq x y z
N SER A 1 23.82 -4.65 -16.60
CA SER A 1 24.63 -4.01 -15.54
C SER A 1 26.07 -3.77 -15.99
N ALA A 2 26.72 -4.74 -16.64
CA ALA A 2 28.09 -4.59 -17.15
C ALA A 2 28.27 -3.44 -18.15
N SER A 3 27.30 -3.23 -19.05
CA SER A 3 27.28 -2.10 -19.99
C SER A 3 27.12 -0.72 -19.34
N LEU A 4 26.70 -0.67 -18.07
CA LEU A 4 26.60 0.54 -17.24
C LEU A 4 27.76 0.66 -16.24
N GLY A 5 28.78 -0.19 -16.33
CA GLY A 5 29.94 -0.20 -15.43
C GLY A 5 29.67 -0.75 -14.02
N VAL A 6 28.46 -1.26 -13.74
CA VAL A 6 28.10 -1.79 -12.42
C VAL A 6 28.65 -3.19 -12.27
N ARG A 7 29.68 -3.34 -11.41
CA ARG A 7 30.37 -4.61 -11.11
C ARG A 7 29.74 -5.42 -9.98
N ALA A 8 28.88 -4.81 -9.17
CA ALA A 8 28.21 -5.50 -8.07
C ALA A 8 27.12 -6.45 -8.60
N SER A 9 27.04 -7.65 -8.03
CA SER A 9 25.95 -8.58 -8.30
C SER A 9 24.65 -8.06 -7.66
N PRO A 10 23.55 -7.92 -8.44
CA PRO A 10 22.28 -7.47 -7.89
C PRO A 10 21.72 -8.49 -6.90
N HIS A 11 21.10 -7.98 -5.84
CA HIS A 11 20.33 -8.75 -4.88
C HIS A 11 18.90 -8.21 -4.86
N THR A 12 17.96 -9.06 -4.47
CA THR A 12 16.56 -8.68 -4.23
C THR A 12 16.15 -9.03 -2.81
N VAL A 13 15.07 -8.43 -2.34
CA VAL A 13 14.52 -8.72 -1.02
C VAL A 13 13.77 -10.05 -1.05
N HIS A 14 13.97 -10.83 0.00
CA HIS A 14 13.28 -12.08 0.28
C HIS A 14 12.06 -11.81 1.19
N SER A 15 11.00 -12.60 1.08
CA SER A 15 9.77 -12.44 1.89
C SER A 15 10.00 -12.48 3.41
N ASN A 16 11.13 -13.00 3.89
CA ASN A 16 11.54 -12.99 5.31
C ASN A 16 12.25 -11.70 5.75
N GLY A 17 12.38 -10.70 4.88
CA GLY A 17 13.04 -9.42 5.14
C GLY A 17 14.56 -9.42 4.91
N GLY A 18 15.15 -10.55 4.52
CA GLY A 18 16.56 -10.65 4.14
C GLY A 18 16.82 -10.34 2.65
N LEU A 19 18.07 -10.45 2.22
CA LEU A 19 18.47 -10.35 0.82
C LEU A 19 18.72 -11.74 0.22
N MET A 20 18.49 -11.89 -1.08
CA MET A 20 18.84 -13.08 -1.85
C MET A 20 19.41 -12.72 -3.22
N SER A 21 20.17 -13.64 -3.82
CA SER A 21 20.70 -13.47 -5.16
C SER A 21 19.61 -13.58 -6.22
N MET A 22 19.85 -13.02 -7.41
CA MET A 22 18.94 -13.19 -8.54
C MET A 22 18.83 -14.66 -8.99
N GLU A 23 19.87 -15.46 -8.77
CA GLU A 23 19.83 -16.91 -9.05
C GLU A 23 18.87 -17.62 -8.11
N THR A 24 18.94 -17.34 -6.81
CA THR A 24 17.99 -17.89 -5.82
C THR A 24 16.56 -17.44 -6.11
N ALA A 25 16.36 -16.17 -6.49
CA ALA A 25 15.04 -15.66 -6.86
C ALA A 25 14.45 -16.39 -8.08
N LYS A 26 15.27 -16.75 -9.07
CA LYS A 26 14.84 -17.55 -10.23
C LYS A 26 14.51 -18.99 -9.86
N ALA A 27 15.30 -19.60 -9.00
CA ALA A 27 15.07 -20.97 -8.54
C ALA A 27 13.85 -21.09 -7.61
N TYR A 28 13.57 -20.05 -6.82
CA TYR A 28 12.51 -20.03 -5.80
C TYR A 28 11.68 -18.74 -5.87
N PRO A 29 10.93 -18.48 -6.96
CA PRO A 29 10.22 -17.22 -7.16
C PRO A 29 9.17 -16.94 -6.07
N VAL A 30 8.59 -17.97 -5.46
CA VAL A 30 7.64 -17.84 -4.35
C VAL A 30 8.22 -17.07 -3.15
N ARG A 31 9.54 -17.06 -2.99
CA ARG A 31 10.26 -16.31 -1.94
C ARG A 31 10.36 -14.79 -2.20
N THR A 32 9.82 -14.33 -3.33
CA THR A 32 9.71 -12.90 -3.66
C THR A 32 8.33 -12.33 -3.34
N CYS A 33 7.34 -13.18 -3.07
CA CYS A 33 5.97 -12.75 -2.79
C CYS A 33 5.95 -11.82 -1.57
N LEU A 34 5.50 -10.58 -1.76
CA LEU A 34 5.45 -9.53 -0.73
C LEU A 34 6.82 -9.17 -0.12
N SER A 35 7.88 -9.34 -0.90
CA SER A 35 9.23 -8.87 -0.55
C SER A 35 9.30 -7.35 -0.32
N GLY A 36 8.50 -6.55 -1.03
CA GLY A 36 8.40 -5.10 -0.85
C GLY A 36 7.92 -4.72 0.56
N PRO A 37 6.70 -5.13 0.96
CA PRO A 37 6.21 -4.91 2.33
C PRO A 37 7.14 -5.48 3.40
N ALA A 38 7.74 -6.66 3.17
CA ALA A 38 8.73 -7.21 4.10
C ALA A 38 9.95 -6.29 4.29
N ALA A 39 10.47 -5.68 3.21
CA ALA A 39 11.53 -4.67 3.29
C ALA A 39 11.08 -3.45 4.12
N GLY A 40 9.85 -2.98 3.89
CA GLY A 40 9.24 -1.88 4.63
C GLY A 40 9.18 -2.15 6.13
N VAL A 41 8.77 -3.35 6.54
CA VAL A 41 8.71 -3.76 7.95
C VAL A 41 10.11 -3.83 8.57
N VAL A 42 11.11 -4.35 7.84
CA VAL A 42 12.50 -4.38 8.33
C VAL A 42 13.04 -2.96 8.54
N GLY A 43 12.82 -2.07 7.57
CA GLY A 43 13.20 -0.66 7.69
C GLY A 43 12.46 0.04 8.85
N ALA A 44 11.16 -0.19 8.98
CA ALA A 44 10.34 0.37 10.05
C ALA A 44 10.80 -0.12 11.44
N ALA A 45 11.18 -1.40 11.58
CA ALA A 45 11.73 -1.92 12.83
C ALA A 45 13.04 -1.23 13.22
N GLN A 46 13.90 -0.97 12.24
CA GLN A 46 15.15 -0.23 12.46
C GLN A 46 14.90 1.21 12.87
N VAL A 47 13.99 1.93 12.17
CA VAL A 47 13.62 3.31 12.51
C VAL A 47 12.95 3.39 13.88
N ALA A 48 12.00 2.50 14.17
CA ALA A 48 11.32 2.45 15.47
C ALA A 48 12.31 2.20 16.61
N SER A 49 13.23 1.24 16.44
CA SER A 49 14.25 0.96 17.46
C SER A 49 15.19 2.14 17.66
N ALA A 50 15.58 2.86 16.59
CA ALA A 50 16.40 4.06 16.70
C ALA A 50 15.66 5.20 17.42
N ALA A 51 14.34 5.26 17.31
CA ALA A 51 13.47 6.18 18.04
C ALA A 51 13.13 5.71 19.48
N GLY A 52 13.70 4.59 19.95
CA GLY A 52 13.46 4.06 21.31
C GLY A 52 12.23 3.16 21.45
N PHE A 53 11.52 2.86 20.35
CA PHE A 53 10.35 2.01 20.35
C PHE A 53 10.71 0.59 19.92
N ARG A 54 10.67 -0.35 20.85
CA ARG A 54 10.89 -1.78 20.58
C ARG A 54 9.64 -2.48 20.05
N ASN A 55 8.46 -1.89 20.25
CA ASN A 55 7.19 -2.44 19.78
C ASN A 55 6.46 -1.38 18.95
N ALA A 56 5.98 -1.75 17.77
CA ALA A 56 5.31 -0.84 16.85
C ALA A 56 4.37 -1.60 15.92
N VAL A 57 3.45 -0.88 15.28
CA VAL A 57 2.62 -1.39 14.19
C VAL A 57 2.98 -0.60 12.94
N THR A 58 3.32 -1.28 11.85
CA THR A 58 3.52 -0.63 10.55
C THR A 58 2.18 -0.39 9.90
N PHE A 59 2.05 0.72 9.18
CA PHE A 59 0.83 1.09 8.47
C PHE A 59 1.22 1.76 7.15
N ASP A 60 1.30 0.96 6.09
CA ASP A 60 1.69 1.41 4.74
C ASP A 60 0.46 1.46 3.84
N VAL A 61 0.00 2.66 3.52
CA VAL A 61 -1.22 2.89 2.72
C VAL A 61 -0.84 3.20 1.29
N GLY A 62 -1.19 2.30 0.38
CA GLY A 62 -1.08 2.50 -1.06
C GLY A 62 -2.36 3.05 -1.69
N GLY A 63 -2.39 3.04 -3.02
CA GLY A 63 -3.59 3.43 -3.79
C GLY A 63 -4.73 2.42 -3.72
N THR A 64 -4.47 1.14 -3.43
CA THR A 64 -5.49 0.08 -3.47
C THR A 64 -5.63 -0.66 -2.15
N SER A 65 -4.51 -0.88 -1.46
CA SER A 65 -4.44 -1.67 -0.24
C SER A 65 -3.65 -0.94 0.83
N THR A 66 -3.77 -1.45 2.06
CA THR A 66 -2.97 -1.05 3.21
C THR A 66 -2.28 -2.29 3.77
N ASP A 67 -0.97 -2.23 3.91
CA ASP A 67 -0.16 -3.29 4.49
C ASP A 67 0.14 -2.97 5.96
N VAL A 68 -0.18 -3.92 6.85
CA VAL A 68 -0.04 -3.80 8.30
C VAL A 68 0.81 -4.95 8.82
N SER A 69 1.76 -4.66 9.71
CA SER A 69 2.60 -5.66 10.36
C SER A 69 2.89 -5.26 11.80
N LEU A 70 3.13 -6.25 12.65
CA LEU A 70 3.52 -6.06 14.02
C LEU A 70 5.03 -6.16 14.16
N ILE A 71 5.64 -5.18 14.82
CA ILE A 71 7.02 -5.21 15.27
C ILE A 71 7.01 -5.48 16.78
N LEU A 72 7.65 -6.57 17.19
CA LEU A 72 7.82 -6.94 18.60
C LEU A 72 9.30 -7.05 18.92
N ASN A 73 9.69 -6.47 20.05
CA ASN A 73 11.07 -6.51 20.56
C ASN A 73 12.14 -6.06 19.55
N GLY A 74 11.79 -5.18 18.61
CA GLY A 74 12.65 -4.62 17.57
C GLY A 74 12.71 -5.44 16.28
N ARG A 75 11.81 -6.43 16.10
CA ARG A 75 11.77 -7.29 14.91
C ARG A 75 10.35 -7.41 14.38
N GLY A 76 10.18 -7.45 13.06
CA GLY A 76 8.91 -7.80 12.46
C GLY A 76 8.48 -9.21 12.88
N ALA A 77 7.17 -9.40 13.07
CA ALA A 77 6.58 -10.70 13.30
C ALA A 77 6.84 -11.64 12.10
N TYR A 78 6.90 -12.94 12.36
CA TYR A 78 7.17 -13.96 11.35
C TYR A 78 6.04 -14.99 11.32
N THR A 79 5.72 -15.47 10.13
CA THR A 79 4.82 -16.59 9.92
C THR A 79 5.46 -17.66 9.02
N PRO A 80 5.27 -18.96 9.30
CA PRO A 80 5.75 -20.04 8.43
C PRO A 80 4.76 -20.41 7.32
N LEU A 81 3.55 -19.85 7.34
CA LEU A 81 2.46 -20.23 6.44
C LEU A 81 1.67 -18.98 6.02
N ARG A 82 1.37 -18.89 4.72
CA ARG A 82 0.55 -17.82 4.17
C ARG A 82 -0.22 -18.26 2.93
N ASP A 83 -1.37 -17.65 2.70
CA ASP A 83 -2.05 -17.71 1.39
C ASP A 83 -1.42 -16.73 0.39
N VAL A 84 -1.03 -17.25 -0.77
CA VAL A 84 -0.56 -16.46 -1.91
C VAL A 84 -1.42 -16.82 -3.11
N ALA A 85 -2.27 -15.89 -3.54
CA ALA A 85 -3.18 -16.07 -4.68
C ALA A 85 -4.07 -17.32 -4.55
N GLY A 86 -4.56 -17.63 -3.34
CA GLY A 86 -5.40 -18.79 -3.07
C GLY A 86 -4.64 -20.10 -2.80
N TYR A 87 -3.30 -20.05 -2.76
CA TYR A 87 -2.47 -21.22 -2.51
C TYR A 87 -1.73 -21.10 -1.16
N PRO A 88 -1.78 -22.12 -0.29
CA PRO A 88 -1.03 -22.14 0.95
C PRO A 88 0.47 -22.37 0.67
N VAL A 89 1.30 -21.38 1.01
CA VAL A 89 2.75 -21.40 0.88
C VAL A 89 3.38 -21.58 2.25
N ARG A 90 4.17 -22.66 2.41
CA ARG A 90 4.94 -22.97 3.63
C ARG A 90 6.38 -22.49 3.51
N CYS A 91 6.59 -21.20 3.71
CA CYS A 91 7.92 -20.59 3.70
C CYS A 91 8.00 -19.52 4.80
N PRO A 92 9.09 -19.45 5.59
CA PRO A 92 9.27 -18.37 6.55
C PRO A 92 9.22 -17.00 5.87
N MET A 93 8.36 -16.12 6.38
CA MET A 93 8.17 -14.78 5.86
C MET A 93 7.78 -13.79 6.96
N VAL A 94 7.97 -12.50 6.70
CA VAL A 94 7.45 -11.43 7.56
C VAL A 94 5.93 -11.49 7.50
N ASP A 95 5.32 -11.43 8.68
CA ASP A 95 3.88 -11.45 8.81
C ASP A 95 3.30 -10.07 8.46
N VAL A 96 2.63 -10.00 7.31
CA VAL A 96 2.05 -8.77 6.76
C VAL A 96 0.60 -9.04 6.39
N HIS A 97 -0.31 -8.32 7.03
CA HIS A 97 -1.72 -8.34 6.70
C HIS A 97 -2.03 -7.25 5.69
N VAL A 98 -2.65 -7.65 4.58
CA VAL A 98 -3.08 -6.72 3.53
C VAL A 98 -4.57 -6.48 3.75
N ILE A 99 -4.93 -5.22 3.98
CA ILE A 99 -6.31 -4.76 4.05
C ILE A 99 -6.66 -4.19 2.67
N GLY A 100 -7.80 -4.61 2.11
CA GLY A 100 -8.34 -4.12 0.83
C GLY A 100 -8.91 -2.70 0.90
N ALA A 101 -8.19 -1.78 1.54
CA ALA A 101 -8.54 -0.39 1.64
C ALA A 101 -7.28 0.47 1.42
N GLY A 102 -7.34 1.44 0.52
CA GLY A 102 -6.25 2.38 0.20
C GLY A 102 -6.82 3.69 -0.32
N GLY A 103 -5.97 4.58 -0.85
CA GLY A 103 -6.40 5.90 -1.31
C GLY A 103 -7.51 5.86 -2.37
N GLY A 104 -7.48 4.88 -3.27
CA GLY A 104 -8.47 4.67 -4.32
C GLY A 104 -9.71 3.90 -3.89
N SER A 105 -9.84 3.50 -2.63
CA SER A 105 -11.04 2.80 -2.15
C SER A 105 -12.28 3.67 -2.34
N ILE A 106 -13.26 3.09 -3.02
CA ILE A 106 -14.50 3.76 -3.40
C ILE A 106 -15.42 3.82 -2.19
N ALA A 107 -15.97 5.00 -1.92
CA ALA A 107 -17.01 5.22 -0.93
C ALA A 107 -18.39 4.94 -1.54
N TRP A 108 -19.24 4.22 -0.81
CA TRP A 108 -20.59 3.86 -1.22
C TRP A 108 -21.49 3.71 0.03
N VAL A 109 -22.81 3.80 -0.17
CA VAL A 109 -23.80 3.59 0.89
C VAL A 109 -24.45 2.24 0.66
N ASP A 110 -24.49 1.40 1.68
CA ASP A 110 -25.13 0.08 1.59
C ASP A 110 -26.66 0.16 1.71
N ASP A 111 -27.33 -0.98 1.47
CA ASP A 111 -28.79 -1.06 1.52
C ASP A 111 -29.37 -0.73 2.92
N ALA A 112 -28.54 -0.73 3.97
CA ALA A 112 -28.91 -0.34 5.32
C ALA A 112 -28.63 1.14 5.63
N GLY A 113 -28.19 1.92 4.63
CA GLY A 113 -27.89 3.35 4.77
C GLY A 113 -26.52 3.63 5.41
N ALA A 114 -25.66 2.63 5.61
CA ALA A 114 -24.34 2.84 6.20
C ALA A 114 -23.31 3.22 5.14
N LEU A 115 -22.54 4.28 5.40
CA LEU A 115 -21.40 4.66 4.57
C LEU A 115 -20.25 3.65 4.73
N LYS A 116 -19.76 3.14 3.60
CA LYS A 116 -18.65 2.20 3.49
C LYS A 116 -17.57 2.78 2.57
N ALA A 117 -16.34 2.28 2.72
CA ALA A 117 -15.24 2.53 1.79
C ALA A 117 -14.51 1.22 1.49
N GLY A 118 -14.33 0.88 0.21
CA GLY A 118 -13.86 -0.43 -0.20
C GLY A 118 -14.94 -1.52 -0.11
N PRO A 119 -14.64 -2.78 -0.46
CA PRO A 119 -13.33 -3.26 -0.94
C PRO A 119 -13.04 -2.86 -2.39
N HIS A 120 -14.03 -2.35 -3.12
CA HIS A 120 -13.84 -1.84 -4.48
C HIS A 120 -12.88 -0.64 -4.49
N SER A 121 -12.02 -0.59 -5.51
CA SER A 121 -11.02 0.46 -5.68
C SER A 121 -11.07 1.01 -7.10
N ALA A 122 -10.94 2.33 -7.22
CA ALA A 122 -10.77 3.02 -8.49
C ALA A 122 -9.38 2.79 -9.12
N GLY A 123 -8.46 2.18 -8.35
CA GLY A 123 -7.08 1.93 -8.77
C GLY A 123 -6.32 3.21 -9.08
N ALA A 124 -5.35 3.11 -10.00
CA ALA A 124 -4.62 4.27 -10.52
C ALA A 124 -5.24 4.84 -11.82
N LEU A 125 -6.04 4.03 -12.51
CA LEU A 125 -6.80 4.36 -13.72
C LEU A 125 -8.11 3.54 -13.70
N PRO A 126 -9.30 4.15 -13.75
CA PRO A 126 -9.55 5.59 -13.90
C PRO A 126 -9.15 6.44 -12.67
N GLY A 127 -8.94 5.81 -11.51
CA GLY A 127 -8.46 6.46 -10.29
C GLY A 127 -9.47 7.38 -9.59
N PRO A 128 -9.06 8.03 -8.49
CA PRO A 128 -9.82 9.08 -7.82
C PRO A 128 -10.37 10.14 -8.77
N VAL A 129 -11.54 10.71 -8.45
CA VAL A 129 -12.19 11.76 -9.27
C VAL A 129 -11.26 12.95 -9.46
N GLY A 130 -10.60 13.37 -8.37
CA GLY A 130 -9.66 14.47 -8.36
C GLY A 130 -8.42 14.25 -9.24
N TYR A 131 -8.15 13.03 -9.72
CA TYR A 131 -7.02 12.77 -10.64
C TYR A 131 -7.33 13.15 -12.09
N MET A 132 -8.58 13.49 -12.42
CA MET A 132 -9.00 13.92 -13.77
C MET A 132 -8.70 12.90 -14.88
N ARG A 133 -8.78 11.60 -14.56
CA ARG A 133 -8.48 10.47 -15.48
C ARG A 133 -9.71 9.64 -15.86
N GLY A 134 -10.90 10.21 -15.69
CA GLY A 134 -12.18 9.56 -15.98
C GLY A 134 -12.84 8.87 -14.78
N GLY A 135 -12.28 9.00 -13.58
CA GLY A 135 -12.90 8.51 -12.34
C GLY A 135 -14.15 9.30 -12.01
N THR A 136 -15.22 8.60 -11.62
CA THR A 136 -16.53 9.22 -11.32
C THR A 136 -17.05 8.90 -9.92
N GLU A 137 -16.48 7.89 -9.25
CA GLU A 137 -16.90 7.45 -7.92
C GLU A 137 -16.00 8.07 -6.83
N PRO A 138 -16.58 8.54 -5.70
CA PRO A 138 -15.80 9.19 -4.65
C PRO A 138 -14.85 8.19 -3.97
N THR A 139 -13.61 8.61 -3.73
CA THR A 139 -12.59 7.76 -3.08
C THR A 139 -12.05 8.37 -1.77
N ILE A 140 -11.30 7.58 -1.00
CA ILE A 140 -10.57 8.08 0.17
C ILE A 140 -9.62 9.24 -0.18
N THR A 141 -8.97 9.19 -1.35
CA THR A 141 -8.11 10.27 -1.85
C THR A 141 -8.94 11.53 -2.13
N ASP A 142 -10.15 11.40 -2.71
CA ASP A 142 -11.03 12.54 -2.94
C ASP A 142 -11.46 13.21 -1.63
N ALA A 143 -11.77 12.41 -0.61
CA ALA A 143 -12.04 12.94 0.73
C ALA A 143 -10.83 13.69 1.32
N ASN A 144 -9.61 13.18 1.14
CA ASN A 144 -8.40 13.86 1.61
C ASN A 144 -8.09 15.15 0.82
N LEU A 145 -8.38 15.20 -0.49
CA LEU A 145 -8.33 16.43 -1.28
C LEU A 145 -9.37 17.45 -0.80
N HIS A 146 -10.60 17.01 -0.58
CA HIS A 146 -11.68 17.85 -0.06
C HIS A 146 -11.31 18.48 1.29
N MET A 147 -10.86 17.66 2.23
CA MET A 147 -10.42 18.09 3.58
C MET A 147 -9.15 18.95 3.57
N GLY A 148 -8.46 19.09 2.44
CA GLY A 148 -7.21 19.85 2.34
C GLY A 148 -6.00 19.18 3.01
N ARG A 149 -6.06 17.85 3.22
CA ARG A 149 -4.92 17.07 3.72
C ARG A 149 -3.88 16.80 2.63
N LEU A 150 -4.31 16.82 1.37
CA LEU A 150 -3.45 16.72 0.21
C LEU A 150 -3.30 18.08 -0.45
N ASN A 151 -2.17 18.29 -1.16
CA ASN A 151 -1.96 19.50 -1.92
C ASN A 151 -3.11 19.66 -2.95
N PRO A 152 -3.82 20.80 -2.95
CA PRO A 152 -5.04 20.96 -3.73
C PRO A 152 -4.80 21.23 -5.22
N VAL A 153 -3.55 21.42 -5.64
CA VAL A 153 -3.17 21.76 -7.02
C VAL A 153 -2.51 20.59 -7.73
N ALA A 154 -1.54 19.93 -7.08
CA ALA A 154 -0.83 18.80 -7.67
C ALA A 154 -0.19 17.87 -6.64
N LEU A 155 -0.07 16.60 -7.00
CA LEU A 155 0.60 15.53 -6.27
C LEU A 155 1.92 15.13 -6.97
N LEU A 156 2.67 14.20 -6.36
CA LEU A 156 3.94 13.67 -6.89
C LEU A 156 4.95 14.77 -7.23
N GLY A 157 5.14 15.72 -6.32
CA GLY A 157 6.07 16.84 -6.52
C GLY A 157 5.68 17.80 -7.64
N GLY A 158 4.38 17.86 -7.99
CA GLY A 158 3.87 18.73 -9.06
C GLY A 158 3.62 18.02 -10.39
N ALA A 159 4.07 16.77 -10.54
CA ALA A 159 3.93 16.02 -11.78
C ALA A 159 2.50 15.55 -12.09
N MET A 160 1.62 15.51 -11.08
CA MET A 160 0.24 15.07 -11.24
C MET A 160 -0.75 16.15 -10.78
N PRO A 161 -1.26 16.99 -11.70
CA PRO A 161 -2.32 17.95 -11.40
C PRO A 161 -3.55 17.26 -10.81
N VAL A 162 -4.26 17.94 -9.92
CA VAL A 162 -5.51 17.46 -9.32
C VAL A 162 -6.60 18.51 -9.35
N ASP A 163 -7.87 18.07 -9.39
CA ASP A 163 -9.04 18.92 -9.26
C ASP A 163 -9.72 18.70 -7.90
N ARG A 164 -9.38 19.56 -6.93
CA ARG A 164 -10.03 19.57 -5.61
C ARG A 164 -11.53 19.87 -5.70
N ALA A 165 -11.97 20.67 -6.66
CA ALA A 165 -13.38 21.01 -6.80
C ALA A 165 -14.17 19.78 -7.29
N ALA A 166 -13.62 18.99 -8.22
CA ALA A 166 -14.22 17.72 -8.63
C ALA A 166 -14.30 16.71 -7.47
N ALA A 167 -13.20 16.54 -6.72
CA ALA A 167 -13.19 15.71 -5.50
C ALA A 167 -14.23 16.19 -4.46
N THR A 168 -14.37 17.50 -4.28
CA THR A 168 -15.37 18.07 -3.35
C THR A 168 -16.80 17.80 -3.81
N ARG A 169 -17.07 17.89 -5.12
CA ARG A 169 -18.40 17.58 -5.67
C ARG A 169 -18.75 16.11 -5.46
N SER A 170 -17.83 15.18 -5.74
CA SER A 170 -18.09 13.74 -5.59
C SER A 170 -18.34 13.34 -4.13
N VAL A 171 -17.55 13.87 -3.20
CA VAL A 171 -17.71 13.60 -1.76
C VAL A 171 -19.01 14.21 -1.21
N THR A 172 -19.36 15.43 -1.61
CA THR A 172 -20.63 16.04 -1.20
C THR A 172 -21.83 15.25 -1.71
N GLN A 173 -21.76 14.72 -2.94
CA GLN A 173 -22.87 13.96 -3.53
C GLN A 173 -23.18 12.68 -2.77
N ILE A 174 -22.17 11.97 -2.25
CA ILE A 174 -22.40 10.78 -1.44
C ILE A 174 -22.89 11.13 -0.02
N ALA A 175 -22.43 12.24 0.55
CA ALA A 175 -22.90 12.72 1.86
C ALA A 175 -24.41 13.01 1.88
N THR A 176 -24.98 13.46 0.76
CA THR A 176 -26.43 13.70 0.63
C THR A 176 -27.28 12.43 0.42
N ARG A 177 -26.64 11.27 0.25
CA ARG A 177 -27.32 9.97 0.08
C ARG A 177 -27.41 9.16 1.37
N SER A 178 -26.76 9.65 2.44
CA SER A 178 -26.70 9.03 3.77
C SER A 178 -27.79 9.59 4.68
#